data_AF-A0A2V9JU98-F1
#
_entry.id   AF-A0A2V9JU98-F1
#
_cell.length_a   1.000
_cell.length_b   1.000
_cell.length_c   1.000
_cell.angle_alpha   90.00
_cell.angle_beta   90.00
_cell.angle_gamma   90.00
#
_symmetry.space_group_name_H-M   'P 1'
#
loop_
_entity.id
_entity.type
_entity.pdbx_description
1 polymer ?
#
loop_
_entity_poly.entity_id
_entity_poly.type
_entity_poly.pdbx_seq_one_letter_code
_entity_poly.pdbx_strand_id
1 'polypeptide(L)'
;MAAMAKQVKAPAKTQATAPESGPGQKVVIRYTDGRVQRAFLSKGDEASLIDSRTDTLVVKDSNGKPVKVEASEIKAVFFVKSFEGNPDYSEFKVFSSRPGGKGIWVRVHFKDGEVIEGVAPNNFDTFSKSVFYMTPPDPGSNNHAVIVSKLYLTEMLVLGLAAD
;
A
#
# COMPACT_ATOMS: atom_id res chain seq x y z
N MET A 1 -40.87 5.54 44.16
CA MET A 1 -40.46 6.60 43.22
C MET A 1 -38.96 6.77 43.33
N ALA A 2 -38.19 6.22 42.39
CA ALA A 2 -36.74 6.37 42.33
C ALA A 2 -36.38 6.93 40.95
N ALA A 3 -35.71 8.08 40.93
CA ALA A 3 -35.33 8.80 39.71
C ALA A 3 -34.09 8.15 39.08
N MET A 4 -34.20 7.75 37.81
CA MET A 4 -33.05 7.34 36.99
C MET A 4 -32.36 8.59 36.43
N ALA A 5 -31.08 8.79 36.77
CA ALA A 5 -30.24 9.81 36.15
C ALA A 5 -29.66 9.28 34.83
N LYS A 6 -29.98 9.95 33.71
CA LYS A 6 -29.33 9.74 32.41
C LYS A 6 -27.91 10.32 32.45
N GLN A 7 -26.91 9.47 32.28
CA GLN A 7 -25.54 9.90 31.95
C GLN A 7 -25.48 10.37 30.50
N VAL A 8 -25.14 11.64 30.30
CA VAL A 8 -24.78 12.21 29.00
C VAL A 8 -23.31 11.89 28.74
N LYS A 9 -23.04 11.08 27.72
CA LYS A 9 -21.68 10.73 27.29
C LYS A 9 -21.08 11.90 26.50
N ALA A 10 -20.00 12.48 27.00
CA ALA A 10 -19.24 13.54 26.34
C ALA A 10 -18.67 13.07 24.98
N PRO A 11 -18.53 13.95 23.98
CA PRO A 11 -18.01 13.58 22.67
C PRO A 11 -16.54 13.15 22.77
N ALA A 12 -16.21 12.07 22.07
CA ALA A 12 -14.86 11.54 21.99
C ALA A 12 -13.92 12.60 21.39
N LYS A 13 -12.88 12.97 22.14
CA LYS A 13 -11.80 13.81 21.65
C LYS A 13 -11.06 13.04 20.55
N THR A 14 -11.09 13.55 19.32
CA THR A 14 -10.18 13.16 18.25
C THR A 14 -8.76 13.37 18.73
N GLN A 15 -8.06 12.29 19.07
CA GLN A 15 -6.64 12.34 19.39
C GLN A 15 -5.87 12.54 18.08
N ALA A 16 -5.44 13.76 17.83
CA ALA A 16 -4.37 14.04 16.88
C ALA A 16 -3.10 13.33 17.38
N THR A 17 -2.68 12.28 16.70
CA THR A 17 -1.41 11.60 16.97
C THR A 17 -0.24 12.54 16.66
N ALA A 18 0.70 12.64 17.60
CA ALA A 18 1.91 13.47 17.47
C ALA A 18 2.71 13.11 16.21
N PRO A 19 3.43 14.07 15.58
CA PRO A 19 4.15 13.81 14.33
C PRO A 19 5.34 12.88 14.55
N GLU A 20 5.33 11.72 13.88
CA GLU A 20 6.51 10.84 13.75
C GLU A 20 7.68 11.64 13.16
N SER A 21 8.81 11.67 13.88
CA SER A 21 9.99 12.48 13.56
C SER A 21 10.93 11.78 12.57
N GLY A 22 10.41 11.50 11.37
CA GLY A 22 11.15 11.07 10.20
C GLY A 22 10.37 11.45 8.93
N PRO A 23 11.02 11.57 7.76
CA PRO A 23 10.33 12.02 6.55
C PRO A 23 9.19 11.09 6.10
N GLY A 24 9.13 9.83 6.58
CA GLY A 24 8.25 8.78 6.07
C GLY A 24 8.98 7.92 5.03
N GLN A 25 8.38 6.82 4.58
CA GLN A 25 8.95 6.01 3.49
C GLN A 25 8.73 6.71 2.15
N LYS A 26 9.73 6.67 1.25
CA LYS A 26 9.56 7.19 -0.12
C LYS A 26 8.63 6.26 -0.89
N VAL A 27 7.58 6.84 -1.44
CA VAL A 27 6.60 6.10 -2.23
C VAL A 27 6.31 6.79 -3.56
N VAL A 28 5.95 5.98 -4.54
CA VAL A 28 5.31 6.41 -5.78
C VAL A 28 3.89 5.88 -5.77
N ILE A 29 2.91 6.78 -5.69
CA ILE A 29 1.49 6.46 -5.74
C ILE A 29 1.07 6.47 -7.21
N ARG A 30 0.49 5.35 -7.66
CA ARG A 30 -0.16 5.24 -8.97
C ARG A 30 -1.66 5.39 -8.78
N TYR A 31 -2.25 6.29 -9.56
CA TYR A 31 -3.68 6.53 -9.59
C TYR A 31 -4.32 5.81 -10.76
N THR A 32 -5.64 5.72 -10.71
CA THR A 32 -6.45 4.98 -11.67
C THR A 32 -6.71 5.77 -12.95
N ASP A 33 -6.58 7.10 -12.86
CA ASP A 33 -6.58 8.04 -13.98
C ASP A 33 -5.19 8.16 -14.66
N GLY A 34 -4.22 7.36 -14.25
CA GLY A 34 -2.86 7.37 -14.78
C GLY A 34 -1.93 8.40 -14.13
N ARG A 35 -2.40 9.24 -13.20
CA ARG A 35 -1.51 10.12 -12.44
C ARG A 35 -0.47 9.31 -11.67
N VAL A 36 0.67 9.96 -11.42
CA VAL A 36 1.78 9.42 -10.64
C VAL A 36 2.23 10.49 -9.66
N GLN A 37 2.29 10.17 -8.37
CA GLN A 37 2.75 11.10 -7.34
C GLN A 37 3.91 10.50 -6.54
N ARG A 38 5.03 11.24 -6.50
CA ARG A 38 6.12 10.99 -5.55
C ARG A 38 5.77 11.62 -4.21
N ALA A 39 5.85 10.84 -3.15
CA ALA A 39 5.50 11.31 -1.82
C ALA A 39 6.29 10.55 -0.74
N PHE A 40 6.22 11.08 0.47
CA PHE A 40 6.59 10.36 1.67
C PHE A 40 5.33 9.94 2.43
N LEU A 41 5.28 8.66 2.81
CA LEU A 41 4.19 8.03 3.56
C LEU A 41 4.62 7.77 5.00
N SER A 42 3.85 8.24 5.98
CA SER A 42 4.10 7.92 7.39
C SER A 42 3.64 6.50 7.73
N LYS A 43 4.15 5.90 8.82
CA LYS A 43 3.67 4.57 9.24
C LYS A 43 2.20 4.61 9.66
N GLY A 44 1.76 5.74 10.22
CA GLY A 44 0.37 5.95 10.60
C GLY A 44 -0.59 5.97 9.41
N ASP A 45 -0.21 6.65 8.33
CA ASP A 45 -0.99 6.69 7.08
C ASP A 45 -0.97 5.34 6.36
N GLU A 46 0.18 4.68 6.32
CA GLU A 46 0.32 3.32 5.78
C GLU A 46 -0.62 2.33 6.49
N ALA A 47 -0.59 2.31 7.83
CA ALA A 47 -1.48 1.46 8.63
C ALA A 47 -2.97 1.80 8.39
N SER A 48 -3.28 3.08 8.19
CA SER A 48 -4.66 3.54 7.94
C SER A 48 -5.16 3.13 6.56
N LEU A 49 -4.29 3.10 5.54
CA LEU A 49 -4.59 2.55 4.23
C LEU A 49 -4.85 1.04 4.30
N ILE A 50 -3.97 0.29 4.98
CA ILE A 50 -4.09 -1.17 5.09
C ILE A 50 -5.37 -1.57 5.82
N ASP A 51 -5.65 -0.94 6.95
CA ASP A 51 -6.81 -1.25 7.77
C ASP A 51 -8.11 -0.63 7.24
N SER A 52 -8.06 0.08 6.10
CA SER A 52 -9.21 0.79 5.51
C SER A 52 -9.92 1.70 6.53
N ARG A 53 -9.15 2.35 7.42
CA ARG A 53 -9.69 3.18 8.52
C ARG A 53 -10.10 4.57 8.07
N THR A 54 -9.74 4.96 6.86
CA THR A 54 -9.97 6.29 6.31
C THR A 54 -10.16 6.20 4.81
N ASP A 55 -11.07 7.02 4.29
CA ASP A 55 -11.20 7.23 2.85
C ASP A 55 -10.05 8.09 2.31
N THR A 56 -9.29 8.75 3.18
CA THR A 56 -8.31 9.78 2.81
C THR A 56 -7.02 9.67 3.60
N LEU A 57 -5.88 9.79 2.91
CA LEU A 57 -4.53 9.79 3.47
C LEU A 57 -3.91 11.19 3.37
N VAL A 58 -3.01 11.52 4.28
CA VAL A 58 -2.19 12.74 4.18
C VAL A 58 -0.74 12.34 3.94
N VAL A 59 -0.28 12.48 2.70
CA VAL A 59 1.11 12.22 2.33
C VAL A 59 1.89 13.53 2.24
N LYS A 60 3.22 13.49 2.32
CA LYS A 60 4.05 14.66 2.02
C LYS A 60 4.57 14.58 0.61
N ASP A 61 4.42 15.59 -0.22
CA ASP A 61 5.04 15.60 -1.55
C ASP A 61 6.58 15.68 -1.48
N SER A 62 7.24 15.73 -2.64
CA SER A 62 8.71 15.84 -2.72
C SER A 62 9.28 17.11 -2.07
N ASN A 63 8.45 18.15 -1.86
CA ASN A 63 8.83 19.40 -1.20
C ASN A 63 8.45 19.39 0.30
N GLY A 64 7.93 18.28 0.83
CA GLY A 64 7.49 18.15 2.21
C GLY A 64 6.11 18.75 2.49
N LYS A 65 5.37 19.21 1.47
CA LYS A 65 4.04 19.79 1.64
C LYS A 65 3.00 18.67 1.84
N PRO A 66 2.09 18.79 2.82
CA PRO A 66 1.01 17.82 2.98
C PRO A 66 0.05 17.88 1.78
N VAL A 67 -0.26 16.70 1.24
CA VAL A 67 -1.22 16.49 0.14
C VAL A 67 -2.22 15.43 0.58
N LYS A 68 -3.50 15.75 0.42
CA LYS A 68 -4.60 14.81 0.67
C LYS A 68 -4.75 13.88 -0.53
N VAL A 69 -4.88 12.59 -0.27
CA VAL A 69 -5.04 11.54 -1.28
C VAL A 69 -6.28 10.72 -0.93
N GLU A 70 -7.18 10.56 -1.88
CA GLU A 70 -8.35 9.69 -1.72
C GLU A 70 -7.91 8.23 -1.92
N ALA A 71 -8.10 7.39 -0.90
CA ALA A 71 -7.67 5.99 -0.92
C ALA A 71 -8.37 5.18 -2.02
N SER A 72 -9.60 5.57 -2.36
CA SER A 72 -10.38 5.00 -3.45
C SER A 72 -9.75 5.24 -4.83
N GLU A 73 -8.92 6.27 -5.02
CA GLU A 73 -8.27 6.58 -6.32
C GLU A 73 -6.93 5.86 -6.48
N ILE A 74 -6.42 5.20 -5.44
CA ILE A 74 -5.12 4.54 -5.45
C ILE A 74 -5.22 3.19 -6.15
N LYS A 75 -4.51 3.05 -7.28
CA LYS A 75 -4.27 1.76 -7.95
C LYS A 75 -3.28 0.93 -7.14
N ALA A 76 -2.13 1.52 -6.82
CA ALA A 76 -1.06 0.89 -6.06
C ALA A 76 -0.09 1.93 -5.47
N VAL A 77 0.56 1.58 -4.37
CA VAL A 77 1.62 2.36 -3.73
C VAL A 77 2.92 1.58 -3.81
N PHE A 78 3.90 2.11 -4.54
CA PHE A 78 5.20 1.51 -4.74
C PHE A 78 6.20 2.12 -3.77
N PHE A 79 6.83 1.30 -2.93
CA PHE A 79 7.85 1.73 -1.98
C PHE A 79 9.19 1.73 -2.70
N VAL A 80 9.81 2.90 -2.80
CA VAL A 80 11.00 3.11 -3.63
C VAL A 80 12.24 3.45 -2.81
N LYS A 81 13.41 3.04 -3.27
CA LYS A 81 14.70 3.37 -2.63
C LYS A 81 15.04 4.86 -2.86
N SER A 82 14.80 5.36 -4.08
CA SER A 82 14.95 6.76 -4.49
C SER A 82 13.79 7.23 -5.39
N PHE A 83 13.59 8.55 -5.52
CA PHE A 83 12.55 9.09 -6.41
C PHE A 83 13.00 9.17 -7.87
N GLU A 84 14.31 9.21 -8.06
CA GLU A 84 15.01 9.29 -9.34
C GLU A 84 15.07 7.90 -9.98
N GLY A 85 15.28 6.85 -9.18
CA GLY A 85 15.52 5.50 -9.67
C GLY A 85 16.80 5.39 -10.49
N ASN A 86 16.88 4.34 -11.31
CA ASN A 86 17.88 4.21 -12.36
C ASN A 86 17.13 4.08 -13.71
N PRO A 87 17.18 5.08 -14.60
CA PRO A 87 16.45 5.03 -15.87
C PRO A 87 16.97 3.95 -16.82
N ASP A 88 18.22 3.52 -16.66
CA ASP A 88 18.85 2.48 -17.49
C ASP A 88 18.55 1.06 -16.98
N TYR A 89 17.84 0.93 -15.86
CA TYR A 89 17.51 -0.36 -15.26
C TYR A 89 16.18 -0.89 -15.76
N SER A 90 16.20 -2.06 -16.41
CA SER A 90 14.99 -2.78 -16.81
C SER A 90 14.61 -3.78 -15.73
N GLU A 91 13.56 -3.49 -14.98
CA GLU A 91 13.09 -4.36 -13.91
C GLU A 91 12.31 -5.58 -14.41
N PHE A 92 12.40 -6.69 -13.69
CA PHE A 92 11.53 -7.85 -13.92
C PHE A 92 10.17 -7.64 -13.25
N LYS A 93 9.10 -7.94 -13.98
CA LYS A 93 7.72 -7.88 -13.47
C LYS A 93 7.12 -9.25 -13.16
N VAL A 94 7.79 -10.33 -13.58
CA VAL A 94 7.40 -11.73 -13.35
C VAL A 94 8.60 -12.51 -12.84
N PHE A 95 8.39 -13.55 -12.05
CA PHE A 95 9.45 -14.46 -11.66
C PHE A 95 9.75 -15.46 -12.78
N SER A 96 11.04 -15.72 -13.02
CA SER A 96 11.49 -16.76 -13.95
C SER A 96 11.36 -18.19 -13.39
N SER A 97 11.23 -18.32 -12.08
CA SER A 97 11.10 -19.57 -11.34
C SER A 97 10.35 -19.34 -10.04
N ARG A 98 10.00 -20.40 -9.31
CA ARG A 98 9.39 -20.28 -7.98
C ARG A 98 10.20 -19.30 -7.09
N PRO A 99 9.56 -18.29 -6.48
CA PRO A 99 10.28 -17.29 -5.71
C PRO A 99 10.78 -17.84 -4.37
N GLY A 100 11.89 -17.26 -3.92
CA GLY A 100 12.47 -17.49 -2.60
C GLY A 100 11.64 -16.89 -1.47
N GLY A 101 11.77 -17.45 -0.26
CA GLY A 101 11.28 -16.86 0.99
C GLY A 101 9.89 -17.32 1.44
N LYS A 102 9.32 -16.58 2.39
CA LYS A 102 8.07 -16.95 3.08
C LYS A 102 6.88 -16.17 2.53
N GLY A 103 5.87 -16.88 2.05
CA GLY A 103 4.62 -16.28 1.58
C GLY A 103 3.95 -17.08 0.47
N ILE A 104 3.05 -16.41 -0.24
CA ILE A 104 2.40 -16.91 -1.45
C ILE A 104 2.94 -16.13 -2.66
N TRP A 105 3.31 -16.85 -3.71
CA TRP A 105 3.58 -16.26 -5.01
C TRP A 105 2.26 -15.91 -5.67
N VAL A 106 2.08 -14.63 -5.99
CA VAL A 106 0.86 -14.12 -6.60
C VAL A 106 1.16 -13.43 -7.92
N ARG A 107 0.21 -13.52 -8.85
CA ARG A 107 0.14 -12.68 -10.05
C ARG A 107 -1.12 -11.83 -9.97
N VAL A 108 -0.98 -10.54 -10.20
CA VAL A 108 -2.11 -9.62 -10.27
C VAL A 108 -2.25 -9.05 -11.66
N HIS A 109 -3.50 -8.97 -12.13
CA HIS A 109 -3.87 -8.33 -13.38
C HIS A 109 -4.67 -7.08 -13.04
N PHE A 110 -4.17 -5.92 -13.44
CA PHE A 110 -4.87 -4.65 -13.26
C PHE A 110 -5.85 -4.40 -14.41
N LYS A 111 -6.89 -3.60 -14.12
CA LYS A 111 -7.90 -3.18 -15.10
C LYS A 111 -7.34 -2.40 -16.30
N ASP A 112 -6.14 -1.82 -16.18
CA ASP A 112 -5.44 -1.15 -17.28
C ASP A 112 -4.54 -2.07 -18.11
N GLY A 113 -4.59 -3.39 -17.85
CA GLY A 113 -3.81 -4.40 -18.56
C GLY A 113 -2.41 -4.63 -18.02
N GLU A 114 -1.97 -3.87 -17.00
CA GLU A 114 -0.68 -4.14 -16.35
C GLU A 114 -0.73 -5.47 -15.57
N VAL A 115 0.34 -6.26 -15.71
CA VAL A 115 0.53 -7.53 -15.00
C VAL A 115 1.83 -7.46 -14.21
N ILE A 116 1.75 -7.78 -12.92
CA ILE A 116 2.92 -7.91 -12.05
C ILE A 116 2.77 -9.13 -11.15
N GLU A 117 3.90 -9.73 -10.80
CA GLU A 117 3.98 -10.78 -9.80
C GLU A 117 4.67 -10.27 -8.54
N GLY A 118 4.46 -10.99 -7.45
CA GLY A 118 5.15 -10.72 -6.20
C GLY A 118 4.96 -11.85 -5.20
N VAL A 119 5.68 -11.76 -4.09
CA VAL A 119 5.45 -12.59 -2.90
C VAL A 119 4.62 -11.79 -1.91
N ALA A 120 3.41 -12.25 -1.61
CA ALA A 120 2.53 -11.65 -0.60
C ALA A 120 2.56 -12.48 0.70
N PRO A 121 2.23 -11.88 1.86
CA PRO A 121 2.07 -12.61 3.10
C PRO A 121 1.02 -13.74 2.97
N ASN A 122 1.31 -14.91 3.52
CA ASN A 122 0.35 -16.01 3.56
C ASN A 122 -0.54 -15.90 4.82
N ASN A 123 -1.48 -14.95 4.82
CA ASN A 123 -2.39 -14.73 5.95
C ASN A 123 -3.79 -14.25 5.48
N PHE A 124 -4.76 -14.26 6.40
CA PHE A 124 -6.14 -13.89 6.11
C PHE A 124 -6.27 -12.46 5.56
N ASP A 125 -5.53 -11.51 6.13
CA ASP A 125 -5.53 -10.10 5.74
C ASP A 125 -5.24 -9.90 4.25
N THR A 126 -4.32 -10.69 3.69
CA THR A 126 -3.97 -10.66 2.27
C THR A 126 -5.18 -10.95 1.37
N PHE A 127 -6.17 -11.72 1.85
CA PHE A 127 -7.38 -12.07 1.11
C PHE A 127 -8.59 -11.24 1.51
N SER A 128 -8.72 -10.84 2.77
CA SER A 128 -9.92 -10.16 3.30
C SER A 128 -9.89 -8.64 3.20
N LYS A 129 -8.72 -8.00 3.26
CA LYS A 129 -8.60 -6.54 3.19
C LYS A 129 -8.72 -6.02 1.75
N SER A 130 -9.09 -4.75 1.61
CA SER A 130 -9.24 -4.06 0.31
C SER A 130 -7.91 -3.87 -0.42
N VAL A 131 -6.81 -3.83 0.35
CA VAL A 131 -5.44 -3.74 -0.15
C VAL A 131 -4.59 -4.85 0.47
N PHE A 132 -3.46 -5.17 -0.15
CA PHE A 132 -2.49 -6.11 0.41
C PHE A 132 -1.06 -5.77 -0.03
N TYR A 133 -0.08 -6.28 0.72
CA TYR A 133 1.33 -6.15 0.41
C TYR A 133 1.83 -7.26 -0.50
N MET A 134 2.76 -6.91 -1.38
CA MET A 134 3.64 -7.88 -2.01
C MET A 134 5.03 -7.31 -2.31
N THR A 135 6.01 -8.20 -2.31
CA THR A 135 7.38 -7.91 -2.72
C THR A 135 7.55 -8.25 -4.20
N PRO A 136 7.99 -7.31 -5.06
CA PRO A 136 8.22 -7.56 -6.48
C PRO A 136 9.36 -8.57 -6.72
N PRO A 137 9.50 -9.14 -7.92
CA PRO A 137 10.42 -10.24 -8.17
C PRO A 137 11.88 -9.82 -8.31
N ASP A 138 12.14 -8.52 -8.44
CA ASP A 138 13.44 -7.99 -8.76
C ASP A 138 14.07 -7.28 -7.55
N PRO A 139 15.06 -7.89 -6.87
CA PRO A 139 15.77 -7.27 -5.75
C PRO A 139 16.59 -6.03 -6.17
N GLY A 140 17.00 -5.97 -7.44
CA GLY A 140 17.74 -4.87 -8.02
C GLY A 140 16.86 -3.67 -8.37
N SER A 141 15.54 -3.88 -8.50
CA SER A 141 14.58 -2.79 -8.76
C SER A 141 14.64 -1.70 -7.70
N ASN A 142 14.33 -0.47 -8.12
CA ASN A 142 14.11 0.64 -7.21
C ASN A 142 12.90 0.39 -6.29
N ASN A 143 11.93 -0.40 -6.76
CA ASN A 143 10.75 -0.81 -6.03
C ASN A 143 11.06 -2.03 -5.15
N HIS A 144 10.82 -1.93 -3.84
CA HIS A 144 11.11 -3.02 -2.89
C HIS A 144 9.85 -3.57 -2.19
N ALA A 145 8.72 -2.90 -2.29
CA ALA A 145 7.43 -3.39 -1.80
C ALA A 145 6.29 -2.64 -2.51
N VAL A 146 5.14 -3.27 -2.64
CA VAL A 146 3.95 -2.67 -3.24
C VAL A 146 2.74 -2.94 -2.35
N ILE A 147 1.96 -1.89 -2.04
CA ILE A 147 0.56 -2.07 -1.63
C ILE A 147 -0.29 -2.06 -2.90
N VAL A 148 -1.06 -3.12 -3.10
CA VAL A 148 -1.95 -3.29 -4.26
C VAL A 148 -3.39 -3.10 -3.82
N SER A 149 -4.15 -2.26 -4.55
CA SER A 149 -5.59 -2.11 -4.35
C SER A 149 -6.37 -3.15 -5.14
N LYS A 150 -7.15 -3.99 -4.44
CA LYS A 150 -7.99 -5.02 -5.08
C LYS A 150 -9.13 -4.43 -5.90
N LEU A 151 -9.52 -3.19 -5.61
CA LEU A 151 -10.56 -2.46 -6.37
C LEU A 151 -10.21 -2.33 -7.85
N TYR A 152 -8.91 -2.38 -8.18
CA TYR A 152 -8.39 -2.16 -9.53
C TYR A 152 -7.78 -3.40 -10.17
N LEU A 153 -8.02 -4.56 -9.57
CA LEU A 153 -7.68 -5.84 -10.16
C LEU A 153 -8.85 -6.38 -10.98
N THR A 154 -8.53 -7.01 -12.10
CA THR A 154 -9.44 -7.96 -12.77
C THR A 154 -9.26 -9.35 -12.18
N GLU A 155 -8.06 -9.68 -11.72
CA GLU A 155 -7.72 -11.01 -11.21
C GLU A 155 -6.53 -10.94 -10.23
N MET A 156 -6.56 -11.83 -9.23
CA MET A 156 -5.44 -12.16 -8.36
C MET A 156 -5.31 -13.69 -8.33
N LEU A 157 -4.21 -14.20 -8.90
CA LEU A 157 -3.91 -15.63 -8.96
C LEU A 157 -2.86 -15.98 -7.91
N VAL A 158 -3.11 -17.04 -7.14
CA VAL A 158 -2.09 -17.67 -6.29
C VAL A 158 -1.41 -18.75 -7.13
N LEU A 159 -0.15 -18.50 -7.51
CA LEU A 159 0.64 -19.40 -8.36
C LEU A 159 1.32 -20.52 -7.56
N GLY A 160 1.51 -20.31 -6.26
CA GLY A 160 2.03 -21.31 -5.33
C GLY A 160 2.53 -20.70 -4.03
N LEU A 161 3.10 -21.53 -3.16
CA LEU A 161 3.87 -21.05 -2.02
C LEU A 161 5.24 -20.55 -2.51
N ALA A 162 5.78 -19.48 -1.93
CA ALA A 162 7.21 -19.23 -2.02
C ALA A 162 7.98 -20.38 -1.32
N ALA A 163 9.20 -20.68 -1.76
CA ALA A 163 10.03 -21.73 -1.15
C ALA A 163 11.31 -21.14 -0.59
N ASP A 164 11.79 -21.72 0.51
CA ASP A 164 13.15 -21.54 0.99
C ASP A 164 14.14 -22.38 0.16
#